data_AF-A0A845Z7S4-F1
#
_entry.id   AF-A0A845Z7S4-F1
#
_cell.length_a   1.000
_cell.length_b   1.000
_cell.length_c   1.000
_cell.angle_alpha   90.00
_cell.angle_beta   90.00
_cell.angle_gamma   90.00
#
_symmetry.space_group_name_H-M   'P 1'
#
loop_
_entity.id
_entity.type
_entity.pdbx_description
1 polymer ?
#
loop_
_entity_poly.entity_id
_entity_poly.type
_entity_poly.pdbx_seq_one_letter_code
_entity_poly.pdbx_strand_id
1 'polypeptide(L)' 'AIEHYQQALTLFEQIGGRLGTLHCLVALGGIYHAQPNYQIAQAYYEQALPLAVALPVASELVSHIRQSLADISKM' A
#
# COMPACT_ATOMS: atom_id res chain seq x y z
N ALA A 1 6.29 13.28 4.06
CA ALA A 1 6.08 12.09 3.21
C ALA A 1 4.66 11.56 3.33
N ILE A 2 4.19 11.17 4.53
CA ILE A 2 2.82 10.66 4.76
C ILE A 2 1.75 11.59 4.18
N GLU A 3 1.78 12.89 4.54
CA GLU A 3 0.78 13.86 4.09
C GLU A 3 0.70 13.96 2.56
N HIS A 4 1.84 13.98 1.86
CA HIS A 4 1.87 14.01 0.40
C HIS A 4 1.28 12.74 -0.23
N TYR A 5 1.56 11.57 0.34
CA TYR A 5 0.97 10.32 -0.14
C TYR A 5 -0.53 10.22 0.17
N GLN A 6 -1.01 10.79 1.28
CA GLN A 6 -2.44 10.86 1.60
C GLN A 6 -3.17 11.82 0.65
N GLN A 7 -2.60 12.99 0.37
CA GLN A 7 -3.14 13.92 -0.63
C GLN A 7 -3.18 13.28 -2.03
N ALA A 8 -2.09 12.62 -2.43
CA ALA A 8 -2.02 11.91 -3.70
C ALA A 8 -3.02 10.75 -3.77
N LEU A 9 -3.18 10.00 -2.68
CA LEU A 9 -4.17 8.92 -2.57
C LEU A 9 -5.58 9.45 -2.85
N THR A 10 -5.97 10.53 -2.17
CA THR A 10 -7.28 11.18 -2.38
C THR A 10 -7.47 11.62 -3.83
N LEU A 11 -6.45 12.23 -4.44
CA LEU A 11 -6.52 12.65 -5.84
C LEU A 11 -6.68 11.46 -6.79
N PHE A 12 -5.89 10.40 -6.61
CA PHE A 12 -5.99 9.21 -7.45
C PHE A 12 -7.32 8.47 -7.27
N GLU A 13 -7.86 8.41 -6.06
CA GLU A 13 -9.20 7.87 -5.81
C GLU A 13 -10.29 8.68 -6.52
N GLN A 14 -10.22 10.02 -6.44
CA GLN A 14 -11.19 10.92 -7.08
C GLN A 14 -11.21 10.80 -8.60
N ILE A 15 -10.04 10.63 -9.23
CA ILE A 15 -9.94 10.50 -10.69
C ILE A 15 -10.01 9.04 -11.18
N GLY A 16 -10.18 8.06 -10.27
CA GLY A 16 -10.22 6.63 -10.61
C GLY A 16 -8.86 6.04 -11.04
N GLY A 17 -7.76 6.68 -10.67
CA GLY A 17 -6.39 6.31 -11.02
C GLY A 17 -5.86 5.10 -10.23
N ARG A 18 -6.33 3.89 -10.56
CA ARG A 18 -6.06 2.64 -9.82
C ARG A 18 -4.58 2.37 -9.53
N LEU A 19 -3.68 2.62 -10.49
CA LEU A 19 -2.24 2.40 -10.31
C LEU A 19 -1.63 3.44 -9.33
N GLY A 20 -2.06 4.69 -9.41
CA GLY A 20 -1.65 5.75 -8.49
C GLY A 20 -2.14 5.49 -7.07
N THR A 21 -3.40 5.08 -6.92
CA THR A 21 -3.98 4.62 -5.65
C THR A 21 -3.14 3.48 -5.07
N LEU A 22 -2.84 2.44 -5.87
CA LEU A 22 -2.02 1.31 -5.43
C LEU A 22 -0.64 1.76 -4.94
N HIS A 23 0.07 2.58 -5.70
CA HIS A 23 1.40 3.07 -5.30
C HIS A 23 1.35 3.89 -4.01
N CYS A 24 0.32 4.72 -3.82
CA CYS A 24 0.16 5.49 -2.60
C CYS A 24 -0.08 4.58 -1.38
N LEU A 25 -0.96 3.57 -1.52
CA LEU A 25 -1.22 2.61 -0.44
C LEU A 25 0.04 1.81 -0.07
N VAL A 26 0.79 1.31 -1.06
CA VAL A 26 2.05 0.58 -0.80
C VAL A 26 3.09 1.48 -0.14
N ALA A 27 3.24 2.72 -0.60
CA ALA A 27 4.19 3.66 -0.01
C ALA A 27 3.81 4.02 1.44
N LEU A 28 2.53 4.25 1.72
CA LEU A 28 2.05 4.49 3.09
C LEU A 28 2.28 3.26 3.98
N GLY A 29 1.96 2.06 3.49
CA GLY A 29 2.27 0.80 4.17
C GLY A 29 3.75 0.68 4.54
N GLY A 30 4.66 0.98 3.61
CA GLY A 30 6.10 0.96 3.84
C GLY A 30 6.57 2.01 4.86
N ILE A 31 6.03 3.22 4.78
CA ILE A 31 6.38 4.31 5.71
C ILE A 31 5.93 4.00 7.13
N TYR A 32 4.73 3.43 7.32
CA TYR A 32 4.25 3.03 8.64
C TYR A 32 4.96 1.78 9.17
N HIS A 33 5.32 0.85 8.29
CA HIS A 33 6.14 -0.31 8.63
C HIS A 33 7.53 0.12 9.16
N ALA A 34 8.14 1.14 8.56
CA ALA A 34 9.41 1.71 9.02
C ALA A 34 9.31 2.51 10.34
N GLN A 35 8.09 2.89 10.75
CA GLN A 35 7.81 3.65 11.98
C GLN A 35 7.24 2.77 13.11
N PRO A 36 7.65 1.50 13.18
CA PRO A 36 6.99 0.41 13.93
C PRO A 36 5.46 0.46 14.12
N ASN A 37 4.73 1.11 13.22
CA ASN A 37 3.28 1.29 13.31
C ASN A 37 2.60 0.17 12.51
N TYR A 38 2.83 -1.07 12.94
CA TYR A 38 2.51 -2.26 12.15
C TYR A 38 1.01 -2.44 11.89
N GLN A 39 0.15 -2.05 12.83
CA GLN A 39 -1.31 -2.09 12.61
C GLN A 39 -1.74 -1.17 11.47
N ILE A 40 -1.15 0.03 11.40
CA ILE A 40 -1.45 1.00 10.33
C ILE A 40 -0.84 0.51 9.01
N ALA A 41 0.39 0.00 9.05
CA ALA A 41 1.06 -0.57 7.87
C ALA A 41 0.25 -1.72 7.26
N GLN A 42 -0.22 -2.65 8.11
CA GLN A 42 -1.06 -3.78 7.71
C GLN A 42 -2.33 -3.29 7.03
N ALA A 43 -3.05 -2.32 7.61
CA ALA A 43 -4.27 -1.79 7.03
C ALA A 43 -4.06 -1.22 5.62
N TYR A 44 -2.93 -0.56 5.36
CA TYR A 44 -2.59 -0.06 4.01
C TYR A 44 -2.23 -1.19 3.04
N TYR A 45 -1.47 -2.18 3.48
CA TYR A 45 -1.11 -3.34 2.66
C TYR A 45 -2.32 -4.22 2.31
N GLU A 46 -3.24 -4.42 3.24
CA GLU A 46 -4.49 -5.16 3.01
C GLU A 46 -5.39 -4.47 1.98
N GLN A 47 -5.43 -3.13 1.98
CA GLN A 47 -6.13 -2.36 0.95
C GLN A 47 -5.43 -2.41 -0.41
N ALA A 48 -4.08 -2.43 -0.42
CA ALA A 48 -3.29 -2.47 -1.64
C ALA A 48 -3.37 -3.83 -2.37
N LEU A 49 -3.40 -4.94 -1.62
CA LEU A 49 -3.34 -6.29 -2.16
C LEU A 49 -4.40 -6.60 -3.24
N PRO A 50 -5.71 -6.38 -3.03
CA PRO A 50 -6.72 -6.67 -4.04
C PRO A 50 -6.57 -5.78 -5.29
N LEU A 51 -6.12 -4.53 -5.13
CA LEU A 51 -5.83 -3.64 -6.26
C LEU A 51 -4.63 -4.14 -7.07
N ALA A 52 -3.57 -4.59 -6.40
CA ALA A 52 -2.39 -5.16 -7.03
C ALA A 52 -2.72 -6.44 -7.80
N VAL A 53 -3.51 -7.34 -7.22
CA VAL A 53 -3.94 -8.59 -7.88
C VAL A 53 -4.79 -8.32 -9.12
N ALA A 54 -5.61 -7.27 -9.09
CA ALA A 54 -6.45 -6.89 -10.23
C ALA A 54 -5.71 -6.13 -11.35
N LEU A 55 -4.42 -5.79 -11.15
CA LEU A 55 -3.59 -5.08 -12.12
C LEU A 55 -2.46 -6.01 -12.62
N PRO A 56 -2.48 -6.45 -13.90
CA PRO A 56 -1.46 -7.36 -14.43
C PRO A 56 -0.02 -6.82 -14.34
N VAL A 57 0.14 -5.49 -14.37
CA VAL A 57 1.43 -4.80 -14.31
C VAL A 57 2.03 -4.71 -12.90
N ALA A 58 1.28 -5.10 -11.87
CA ALA A 58 1.66 -4.92 -10.46
C ALA A 58 2.14 -6.20 -9.78
N SER A 59 2.62 -7.20 -10.54
CA SER A 59 3.06 -8.50 -10.01
C SER A 59 4.16 -8.39 -8.95
N GLU A 60 5.12 -7.47 -9.15
CA GLU A 60 6.19 -7.16 -8.18
C GLU A 60 5.64 -6.52 -6.88
N LEU A 61 4.56 -5.73 -6.99
CA LEU A 61 3.92 -5.16 -5.81
C LEU A 61 3.15 -6.23 -5.03
N VAL A 62 2.55 -7.21 -5.71
CA VAL A 62 1.87 -8.33 -5.03
C VAL A 62 2.84 -9.12 -4.16
N SER A 63 4.04 -9.44 -4.65
CA SER A 63 5.03 -10.16 -3.86
C SER A 63 5.51 -9.32 -2.68
N HIS A 64 5.79 -8.03 -2.89
CA HIS A 64 6.19 -7.11 -1.84
C HIS A 64 5.13 -7.00 -0.73
N ILE A 65 3.88 -6.72 -1.10
CA ILE A 65 2.76 -6.58 -0.15
C ILE A 65 2.58 -7.86 0.68
N ARG A 66 2.64 -9.03 0.04
CA ARG A 66 2.52 -10.33 0.74
C ARG A 66 3.66 -10.57 1.71
N GLN A 67 4.89 -10.25 1.31
CA GLN A 67 6.06 -10.38 2.17
C GLN A 67 5.92 -9.47 3.40
N SER A 68 5.58 -8.20 3.21
CA SER A 68 5.41 -7.26 4.31
C SER A 68 4.29 -7.65 5.27
N LEU A 69 3.16 -8.16 4.77
CA LEU A 69 2.08 -8.69 5.62
C LEU A 69 2.54 -9.91 6.43
N ALA A 70 3.31 -10.82 5.81
CA ALA A 70 3.86 -11.97 6.52
C ALA A 70 4.87 -11.55 7.60
N ASP A 71 5.68 -10.53 7.36
CA ASP A 71 6.64 -10.02 8.34
C ASP A 71 5.94 -9.32 9.51
N ILE A 72 4.94 -8.49 9.23
CA ILE A 72 4.09 -7.86 10.27
C ILE A 72 3.42 -8.92 11.14
N SER A 73 2.91 -10.01 10.56
CA SER A 73 2.23 -11.06 11.32
C SER A 73 3.12 -11.81 12.31
N LYS A 74 4.46 -11.67 12.20
CA LYS A 74 5.46 -12.32 13.06
C LYS A 74 6.00 -11.42 14.17
N MET A 75 5.61 -10.14 14.20
CA MET A 75 6.05 -9.13 15.18
C MET A 75 5.08 -9.05 16.35
#